data_AF-A0A2A9NWZ9-F1
#
_entry.id   AF-A0A2A9NWZ9-F1
#
_cell.length_a   1.000
_cell.length_b   1.000
_cell.length_c   1.000
_cell.angle_alpha   90.00
_cell.angle_beta   90.00
_cell.angle_gamma   90.00
#
_symmetry.space_group_name_H-M   'P 1'
#
loop_
_entity.id
_entity.type
_entity.pdbx_description
1 polymer ?
#
loop_
_entity_poly.entity_id
_entity_poly.type
_entity_poly.pdbx_seq_one_letter_code
_entity_poly.pdbx_strand_id
1 'polypeptide(L)' 'TTPLPRPIPVYNADGTVRICPRGSLTHTVKLRMRIRDHEEVMDFGVSKLSKHEIFLGFDWLRHHNPKIDWKAAEL' A
#
# COMPACT_ATOMS: atom_id res chain seq x y z
N THR A 1 9.09 -11.21 5.98
CA THR A 1 9.32 -10.19 4.94
C THR A 1 10.52 -10.62 4.11
N THR A 2 10.60 -10.22 2.85
CA THR A 2 11.70 -10.53 1.93
C THR A 2 12.39 -9.22 1.53
N PRO A 3 13.73 -9.10 1.62
CA PRO A 3 14.42 -7.87 1.24
C PRO A 3 14.36 -7.62 -0.28
N LEU A 4 14.30 -6.36 -0.68
CA LEU A 4 14.36 -5.94 -2.08
C LEU A 4 15.82 -5.82 -2.56
N PRO A 5 16.14 -6.18 -3.81
CA PRO A 5 17.49 -6.02 -4.37
C PRO A 5 17.97 -4.56 -4.39
N ARG A 6 17.04 -3.61 -4.53
CA ARG A 6 17.29 -2.17 -4.48
C ARG A 6 16.13 -1.48 -3.76
N PRO A 7 16.39 -0.52 -2.84
CA PRO A 7 15.34 0.26 -2.21
C PRO A 7 14.53 1.06 -3.24
N ILE A 8 13.21 1.11 -3.06
CA ILE A 8 12.31 1.90 -3.92
C ILE A 8 11.92 3.19 -3.17
N PRO A 9 12.21 4.39 -3.72
CA PRO A 9 11.81 5.64 -3.08
C PRO A 9 10.28 5.80 -3.13
N VAL A 10 9.68 6.18 -1.99
CA VAL A 10 8.25 6.44 -1.86
C VAL A 10 8.01 7.95 -1.82
N TYR A 11 7.02 8.39 -2.59
CA TYR A 11 6.58 9.77 -2.68
C TYR A 11 5.15 9.88 -2.17
N ASN A 12 4.84 10.96 -1.46
CA ASN A 12 3.45 11.29 -1.14
C ASN A 12 2.72 11.75 -2.40
N ALA A 13 1.39 11.73 -2.37
CA ALA A 13 0.56 12.14 -3.50
C ALA A 13 0.73 13.64 -3.88
N ASP A 14 1.15 14.48 -2.93
CA ASP A 14 1.49 15.88 -3.14
C ASP A 14 2.91 16.09 -3.70
N GLY A 15 3.61 15.00 -4.05
CA GLY A 15 4.97 15.03 -4.57
C GLY A 15 6.04 15.27 -3.50
N THR A 16 5.66 15.47 -2.23
CA THR A 16 6.64 15.64 -1.17
C THR A 16 7.33 14.31 -0.89
N VAL A 17 8.65 14.38 -0.72
CA VAL A 17 9.47 13.23 -0.34
C VAL A 17 9.65 13.28 1.17
N ARG A 18 9.45 12.16 1.87
CA ARG A 18 10.19 11.96 3.12
C ARG A 18 11.62 11.55 2.75
N ILE A 19 12.49 12.54 2.46
CA ILE A 19 13.92 12.32 2.20
C ILE A 19 14.56 11.85 3.50
N CYS A 20 14.52 10.55 3.74
CA CYS A 20 15.28 9.85 4.77
C CYS A 20 15.47 8.41 4.27
N PRO A 21 16.61 7.76 4.56
CA PRO A 21 16.81 6.32 4.31
C PRO A 21 15.71 5.41 4.91
N ARG A 22 14.88 5.96 5.81
CA ARG A 22 13.74 5.31 6.46
C ARG A 22 12.43 5.37 5.66
N GLY A 23 12.36 6.13 4.56
CA GLY A 23 11.16 6.30 3.72
C GLY A 23 11.12 5.42 2.48
N SER A 24 12.20 4.71 2.16
CA SER A 24 12.26 3.78 1.04
C SER A 24 11.68 2.42 1.40
N LEU A 25 10.98 1.80 0.46
CA LEU A 25 10.60 0.40 0.57
C LEU A 25 11.85 -0.45 0.43
N THR A 26 12.17 -1.21 1.48
CA THR A 26 13.35 -2.09 1.53
C THR A 26 12.98 -3.56 1.56
N HIS A 27 11.72 -3.87 1.89
CA HIS A 27 11.23 -5.23 2.00
C HIS A 27 9.85 -5.35 1.36
N THR A 28 9.50 -6.56 0.98
CA THR A 28 8.14 -6.97 0.63
C THR A 28 7.63 -8.04 1.59
N VAL A 29 6.32 -8.25 1.61
CA VAL A 29 5.69 -9.32 2.36
C VAL A 29 4.48 -9.83 1.60
N LYS A 30 4.33 -11.15 1.52
CA LYS A 30 3.14 -11.77 0.97
C LYS A 30 2.08 -11.85 2.06
N LEU A 31 0.93 -11.21 1.85
CA LEU A 31 -0.18 -11.23 2.79
C LEU A 31 -1.42 -11.78 2.10
N ARG A 32 -2.24 -12.49 2.86
CA ARG A 32 -3.64 -12.74 2.50
C ARG A 32 -4.45 -11.54 3.00
N MET A 33 -5.07 -10.83 2.07
CA MET A 33 -5.90 -9.67 2.34
C MET A 33 -7.36 -10.02 2.05
N ARG A 34 -8.26 -9.57 2.94
CA ARG A 34 -9.71 -9.74 2.78
C ARG A 34 -10.40 -8.40 2.94
N ILE A 35 -11.17 -8.02 1.94
CA ILE A 35 -12.03 -6.82 1.91
C ILE A 35 -13.45 -7.30 1.65
N ARG A 36 -14.31 -7.23 2.67
CA ARG A 36 -15.68 -7.77 2.64
C ARG A 36 -15.71 -9.25 2.22
N ASP A 37 -16.26 -9.53 1.05
CA ASP A 37 -16.43 -10.82 0.39
C ASP A 37 -15.30 -11.16 -0.59
N HIS A 38 -14.38 -10.22 -0.85
CA HIS A 38 -13.19 -10.44 -1.67
C HIS A 38 -11.99 -10.85 -0.81
N GLU A 39 -11.27 -11.90 -1.22
CA GLU A 39 -10.04 -12.36 -0.59
C GLU A 39 -8.99 -12.66 -1.67
N GLU A 40 -7.77 -12.19 -1.46
CA GLU A 40 -6.65 -12.47 -2.37
C GLU A 40 -5.33 -12.56 -1.60
N VAL A 41 -4.31 -13.12 -2.25
CA VAL A 41 -2.94 -13.16 -1.75
C VAL A 41 -2.07 -12.32 -2.66
N MET A 42 -1.48 -11.26 -2.12
CA MET A 42 -0.64 -10.33 -2.88
C MET A 42 0.61 -9.91 -2.10
N ASP A 43 1.61 -9.42 -2.83
CA ASP A 43 2.84 -8.89 -2.26
C ASP A 43 2.69 -7.39 -1.93
N PHE A 44 3.00 -7.02 -0.69
CA PHE A 44 2.98 -5.65 -0.19
C PHE A 44 4.39 -5.12 0.02
N GLY A 45 4.62 -3.86 -0.32
CA GLY A 45 5.83 -3.14 0.10
C GLY A 45 5.75 -2.77 1.58
N VAL A 46 6.82 -3.01 2.33
CA VAL A 46 6.92 -2.66 3.75
C VAL A 46 7.54 -1.28 3.92
N SER A 47 6.77 -0.36 4.48
CA SER A 47 7.22 0.99 4.88
C SER A 47 6.77 1.33 6.29
N LYS A 48 7.36 2.38 6.88
CA LYS A 48 6.86 2.96 8.13
C LYS A 48 5.65 3.84 7.84
N LEU A 49 4.46 3.27 8.02
CA LEU A 49 3.21 4.01 7.96
C LEU A 49 2.93 4.69 9.31
N SER A 50 2.22 5.82 9.29
CA SER A 50 1.91 6.59 10.50
C SER A 50 0.65 6.05 11.19
N LYS A 51 -0.53 6.37 10.65
CA LYS A 51 -1.84 6.07 11.26
C LYS A 51 -2.55 4.87 10.62
N HIS A 52 -2.11 4.43 9.45
CA HIS A 52 -2.75 3.36 8.68
C HIS A 52 -1.84 2.14 8.61
N GLU A 53 -2.42 0.95 8.55
CA GLU A 53 -1.66 -0.31 8.48
C GLU A 53 -1.34 -0.72 7.04
N ILE A 54 -2.21 -0.38 6.09
CA ILE A 54 -2.09 -0.73 4.67
C ILE A 54 -2.56 0.43 3.81
N PHE A 55 -1.84 0.70 2.72
CA PHE A 55 -2.33 1.51 1.61
C PHE A 55 -2.48 0.65 0.36
N LEU A 56 -3.65 0.72 -0.29
CA LEU A 56 -3.88 0.08 -1.59
C LEU A 56 -3.62 1.11 -2.68
N GLY A 57 -2.80 0.70 -3.65
CA GLY A 57 -2.42 1.55 -4.77
C GLY A 57 -3.56 1.78 -5.76
N PHE A 58 -3.38 2.78 -6.62
CA PHE A 58 -4.33 3.10 -7.70
C PHE A 58 -4.57 1.92 -8.65
N ASP A 59 -3.54 1.17 -9.01
CA ASP A 59 -3.67 0.03 -9.92
C ASP A 59 -4.60 -1.06 -9.36
N TRP A 60 -4.54 -1.29 -8.04
CA TRP A 60 -5.44 -2.21 -7.36
C TRP A 60 -6.89 -1.73 -7.43
N LEU A 61 -7.12 -0.44 -7.12
CA LEU A 61 -8.45 0.17 -7.19
C LEU A 61 -9.02 0.15 -8.62
N ARG A 62 -8.19 0.43 -9.63
CA ARG A 62 -8.58 0.39 -11.03
C ARG A 62 -8.92 -1.02 -11.52
N HIS A 63 -8.18 -2.02 -11.05
CA HIS A 63 -8.40 -3.42 -11.43
C HIS A 63 -9.70 -3.97 -10.84
N HIS A 64 -9.91 -3.77 -9.54
CA HIS A 64 -11.06 -4.34 -8.82
C HIS A 64 -12.31 -3.46 -8.88
N ASN A 65 -12.18 -2.17 -9.19
CA ASN A 65 -13.25 -1.19 -9.29
C ASN A 65 -14.30 -1.28 -8.17
N PRO A 66 -13.90 -1.25 -6.88
CA PRO A 66 -14.83 -1.40 -5.78
C PRO A 66 -15.78 -0.21 -5.68
N LYS A 67 -16.99 -0.46 -5.17
CA LYS A 67 -17.95 0.61 -4.88
C LYS A 67 -17.56 1.29 -3.58
N ILE A 68 -17.02 2.51 -3.65
CA ILE A 68 -16.59 3.27 -2.48
C ILE A 68 -17.61 4.38 -2.19
N ASP A 69 -18.17 4.41 -0.99
CA ASP A 69 -18.86 5.58 -0.45
C ASP A 69 -17.85 6.50 0.25
N TRP A 70 -17.41 7.51 -0.48
CA TRP A 70 -16.44 8.50 0.00
C TRP A 70 -16.97 9.39 1.13
N LYS A 71 -18.30 9.54 1.27
CA LYS A 71 -18.89 10.37 2.32
C LYS A 71 -18.98 9.60 3.64
N ALA A 72 -19.36 8.33 3.56
CA ALA A 72 -19.40 7.45 4.72
C ALA A 72 -18.01 6.90 5.11
N ALA A 73 -17.02 7.01 4.21
CA ALA A 73 -15.72 6.35 4.30
C ALA A 73 -15.84 4.82 4.37
N GLU A 74 -16.74 4.26 3.55
CA GLU A 74 -17.03 2.83 3.49
C GLU A 74 -16.69 2.28 2.09
N LEU A 75 -15.85 1.25 2.06
CA LEU A 75 -15.76 0.30 0.94
C LEU A 75 -16.99 -0.56 0.95
#